data_AF-A0A1I1TDH8-F1
#
_entry.id   AF-A0A1I1TDH8-F1
#
_cell.length_a   1.000
_cell.length_b   1.000
_cell.length_c   1.000
_cell.angle_alpha   90.00
_cell.angle_beta   90.00
_cell.angle_gamma   90.00
#
_symmetry.space_group_name_H-M   'P 1'
#
loop_
_entity.id
_entity.type
_entity.pdbx_description
1 polymer ?
#
loop_
_entity_poly.entity_id
_entity_poly.type
_entity_poly.pdbx_seq_one_letter_code
_entity_poly.pdbx_strand_id
1 'polypeptide(L)'
;MNKYQIILDEDKMNRLNKPLSMRYANGEKIDFNNEGIGYIVARRTDEIPILLKNILEDGEGYASEYSGFTMGPMTEGDIIWLDQGLVRVFVMDTHTIITYKEFYELSLQIAEKALEAMTIFELKEKGKVDDKWEEDIRKYIPLLKEQLALFQ
;
A
#
# COMPACT_ATOMS: atom_id res chain seq x y z
N MET A 1 1.39 14.33 -8.91
CA MET A 1 2.46 13.32 -8.73
C MET A 1 2.48 13.00 -7.25
N ASN A 2 2.41 11.72 -6.89
CA ASN A 2 2.31 11.28 -5.51
C ASN A 2 3.48 11.80 -4.66
N LYS A 3 3.22 12.21 -3.40
CA LYS A 3 4.26 12.59 -2.43
C LYS A 3 5.19 11.41 -2.09
N TYR A 4 4.70 10.18 -2.24
CA TYR A 4 5.38 8.96 -1.83
C TYR A 4 5.79 8.09 -3.03
N GLN A 5 6.87 7.34 -2.85
CA GLN A 5 7.38 6.38 -3.83
C GLN A 5 7.64 5.03 -3.16
N ILE A 6 7.14 3.96 -3.78
CA ILE A 6 7.46 2.58 -3.40
C ILE A 6 8.75 2.13 -4.08
N ILE A 7 9.68 1.58 -3.31
CA ILE A 7 10.97 1.08 -3.80
C ILE A 7 11.19 -0.35 -3.33
N LEU A 8 12.11 -1.03 -4.01
CA LEU A 8 12.60 -2.33 -3.56
C LEU A 8 13.68 -2.16 -2.49
N ASP A 9 13.69 -3.06 -1.51
CA ASP A 9 14.65 -3.08 -0.42
C ASP A 9 15.14 -4.52 -0.21
N GLU A 10 16.33 -4.79 -0.73
CA GLU A 10 16.94 -6.12 -0.69
C GLU A 10 17.27 -6.56 0.75
N ASP A 11 17.78 -5.66 1.58
CA ASP A 11 18.11 -5.95 2.97
C ASP A 11 16.84 -6.34 3.75
N LYS A 12 15.76 -5.59 3.55
CA LYS A 12 14.46 -5.87 4.18
C LYS A 12 13.84 -7.16 3.63
N MET A 13 14.01 -7.43 2.33
CA MET A 13 13.59 -8.70 1.71
C MET A 13 14.28 -9.89 2.38
N ASN A 14 15.61 -9.86 2.45
CA ASN A 14 16.43 -10.95 2.96
C ASN A 14 16.18 -11.19 4.46
N ARG A 15 15.97 -10.14 5.25
CA ARG A 15 15.79 -10.24 6.71
C ARG A 15 14.36 -10.56 7.13
N LEU A 16 13.37 -10.03 6.43
CA LEU A 16 11.97 -9.99 6.91
C LEU A 16 10.96 -10.58 5.92
N ASN A 17 11.39 -11.02 4.73
CA ASN A 17 10.50 -11.37 3.62
C ASN A 17 9.57 -10.21 3.24
N LYS A 18 10.11 -8.98 3.23
CA LYS A 18 9.37 -7.75 2.90
C LYS A 18 10.13 -6.98 1.81
N PRO A 19 9.74 -7.11 0.53
CA PRO A 19 10.52 -6.57 -0.57
C PRO A 19 10.32 -5.08 -0.77
N LEU A 20 9.27 -4.52 -0.18
CA LEU A 20 8.85 -3.15 -0.41
C LEU A 20 9.27 -2.23 0.74
N SER A 21 9.74 -1.05 0.37
CA SER A 21 9.99 0.08 1.25
C SER A 21 9.38 1.34 0.64
N MET A 22 9.36 2.43 1.41
CA MET A 22 8.79 3.69 0.98
C MET A 22 9.70 4.86 1.35
N ARG A 23 9.73 5.85 0.48
CA ARG A 23 10.38 7.14 0.68
C ARG A 23 9.51 8.25 0.09
N TYR A 24 9.83 9.49 0.39
CA TYR A 24 9.26 10.62 -0.34
C TYR A 24 9.76 10.61 -1.80
N ALA A 25 8.95 11.16 -2.70
CA ALA A 25 9.27 11.22 -4.13
C ALA A 25 10.55 12.05 -4.43
N ASN A 26 10.92 12.97 -3.53
CA ASN A 26 12.19 13.71 -3.59
C ASN A 26 13.42 12.90 -3.15
N GLY A 27 13.24 11.64 -2.72
CA GLY A 27 14.31 10.75 -2.27
C GLY A 27 14.54 10.72 -0.76
N GLU A 28 13.92 11.62 0.01
CA GLU A 28 14.08 11.70 1.46
C GLU A 28 13.38 10.54 2.18
N LYS A 29 13.93 10.15 3.34
CA LYS A 29 13.34 9.11 4.18
C LYS A 29 12.08 9.64 4.88
N ILE A 30 11.09 8.76 5.02
CA ILE A 30 9.88 9.04 5.80
C ILE A 30 10.17 8.77 7.27
N ASP A 31 9.71 9.66 8.14
CA ASP A 31 9.71 9.44 9.58
C ASP A 31 8.37 8.81 10.00
N PHE A 32 8.37 7.48 10.12
CA PHE A 32 7.18 6.72 10.51
C PHE A 32 6.77 6.92 11.99
N ASN A 33 7.56 7.64 12.79
CA ASN A 33 7.09 8.07 14.12
C ASN A 33 6.07 9.22 14.02
N ASN A 34 6.02 9.89 12.87
CA ASN A 34 5.14 11.03 12.61
C ASN A 34 4.11 10.73 11.50
N GLU A 35 4.32 9.69 10.69
CA GLU A 35 3.42 9.32 9.59
C GLU A 35 2.98 7.86 9.66
N GLY A 36 1.65 7.63 9.71
CA GLY A 36 1.04 6.29 9.70
C GLY A 36 1.10 5.57 8.34
N ILE A 37 1.59 6.23 7.28
CA ILE A 37 1.64 5.69 5.91
C ILE A 37 2.44 4.38 5.78
N GLY A 38 3.29 4.06 6.76
CA GLY A 38 4.10 2.85 6.80
C GLY A 38 3.30 1.54 6.73
N TYR A 39 2.01 1.55 7.10
CA TYR A 39 1.12 0.39 7.00
C TYR A 39 1.11 -0.22 5.58
N ILE A 40 1.09 0.62 4.53
CA ILE A 40 0.88 0.13 3.15
C ILE A 40 2.08 -0.65 2.60
N VAL A 41 3.26 -0.52 3.20
CA VAL A 41 4.50 -1.28 2.86
C VAL A 41 4.95 -2.21 3.99
N ALA A 42 4.09 -2.47 4.97
CA ALA A 42 4.42 -3.30 6.12
C ALA A 42 4.29 -4.80 5.84
N ARG A 43 3.62 -5.19 4.73
CA ARG A 43 3.27 -6.57 4.41
C ARG A 43 4.45 -7.42 3.95
N ARG A 44 4.42 -8.70 4.33
CA ARG A 44 5.33 -9.70 3.78
C ARG A 44 4.97 -10.00 2.33
N THR A 45 5.91 -10.55 1.58
CA THR A 45 5.74 -10.88 0.15
C THR A 45 4.45 -11.66 -0.10
N ASP A 46 4.20 -12.70 0.69
CA ASP A 46 3.04 -13.59 0.61
C ASP A 46 1.70 -12.89 0.94
N GLU A 47 1.75 -11.75 1.63
CA GLU A 47 0.57 -11.00 2.07
C GLU A 47 0.19 -9.84 1.13
N ILE A 48 0.99 -9.58 0.08
CA ILE A 48 0.69 -8.48 -0.84
C ILE A 48 -0.64 -8.70 -1.58
N PRO A 49 -0.98 -9.90 -2.10
CA PRO A 49 -2.26 -10.11 -2.78
C PRO A 49 -3.46 -9.82 -1.88
N ILE A 50 -3.41 -10.23 -0.60
CA ILE A 50 -4.52 -9.98 0.32
C ILE A 50 -4.65 -8.50 0.66
N LEU A 51 -3.54 -7.76 0.75
CA LEU A 51 -3.58 -6.30 0.90
C LEU A 51 -4.28 -5.65 -0.31
N LEU A 52 -3.87 -5.98 -1.53
CA LEU A 52 -4.47 -5.42 -2.75
C LEU A 52 -5.95 -5.80 -2.89
N LYS A 53 -6.30 -7.02 -2.51
CA LYS A 53 -7.69 -7.47 -2.43
C LYS A 53 -8.50 -6.58 -1.50
N ASN A 54 -8.04 -6.39 -0.26
CA ASN A 54 -8.75 -5.58 0.73
C ASN A 54 -8.88 -4.12 0.27
N ILE A 55 -7.85 -3.56 -0.37
CA ILE A 55 -7.91 -2.21 -0.95
C ILE A 55 -9.01 -2.08 -2.01
N LEU A 56 -9.24 -3.12 -2.82
CA LEU A 56 -10.21 -3.09 -3.91
C LEU A 56 -11.63 -3.51 -3.49
N GLU A 57 -11.76 -4.35 -2.47
CA GLU A 57 -13.04 -4.95 -2.07
C GLU A 57 -13.65 -4.31 -0.80
N ASP A 58 -12.85 -3.79 0.13
CA ASP A 58 -13.35 -3.15 1.36
C ASP A 58 -13.62 -1.66 1.15
N GLY A 59 -14.83 -1.34 0.68
CA GLY A 59 -15.25 0.04 0.34
C GLY A 59 -15.24 1.06 1.48
N GLU A 60 -15.16 0.62 2.74
CA GLU A 60 -15.06 1.49 3.94
C GLU A 60 -13.64 1.49 4.55
N GLY A 61 -12.73 0.68 3.99
CA GLY A 61 -11.39 0.46 4.48
C GLY A 61 -11.22 -0.81 5.32
N TYR A 62 -9.98 -1.12 5.66
CA TYR A 62 -9.59 -2.29 6.44
C TYR A 62 -8.84 -1.86 7.71
N ALA A 63 -9.33 -2.30 8.87
CA ALA A 63 -8.72 -2.04 10.16
C ALA A 63 -8.33 -3.33 10.89
N SER A 64 -7.08 -3.38 11.37
CA SER A 64 -6.64 -4.27 12.44
C SER A 64 -6.45 -3.45 13.72
N GLU A 65 -6.37 -4.12 14.89
CA GLU A 65 -6.41 -3.50 16.23
C GLU A 65 -5.57 -2.22 16.38
N TYR A 66 -4.38 -2.15 15.75
CA TYR A 66 -3.50 -0.98 15.81
C TYR A 66 -3.01 -0.51 14.44
N SER A 67 -3.58 -0.96 13.33
CA SER A 67 -3.14 -0.49 12.01
C SER A 67 -4.14 -0.74 10.91
N GLY A 68 -4.17 0.12 9.91
CA GLY A 68 -5.10 -0.05 8.80
C GLY A 68 -5.23 1.19 7.95
N PHE A 69 -6.32 1.19 7.18
CA PHE A 69 -6.79 2.38 6.49
C PHE A 69 -8.31 2.46 6.58
N THR A 70 -8.84 3.67 6.62
CA THR A 70 -10.27 3.95 6.55
C THR A 70 -10.54 4.89 5.37
N MET A 71 -11.59 4.56 4.61
CA MET A 71 -12.03 5.33 3.45
C MET A 71 -13.39 5.95 3.76
N GLY A 72 -13.57 7.23 3.43
CA GLY A 72 -14.84 7.92 3.60
C GLY A 72 -14.76 9.06 4.61
N PRO A 73 -15.93 9.59 5.05
CA PRO A 73 -15.95 10.71 5.94
C PRO A 73 -15.32 10.32 7.28
N MET A 74 -14.33 11.08 7.71
CA MET A 74 -13.54 10.79 8.92
C MET A 74 -13.73 11.89 9.96
N THR A 75 -13.81 11.51 11.23
CA THR A 75 -13.88 12.46 12.34
C THR A 75 -12.53 12.51 13.04
N GLU A 76 -11.97 13.70 13.21
CA GLU A 76 -10.73 13.96 13.94
C GLU A 76 -10.98 15.08 14.96
N GLY A 77 -11.14 14.71 16.23
CA GLY A 77 -11.58 15.66 17.27
C GLY A 77 -12.97 16.22 16.94
N ASP A 78 -13.05 17.55 16.84
CA ASP A 78 -14.29 18.27 16.45
C ASP A 78 -14.42 18.45 14.93
N ILE A 79 -13.45 17.97 14.13
CA ILE A 79 -13.44 18.12 12.67
C ILE A 79 -14.08 16.89 12.04
N ILE A 80 -15.15 17.09 11.26
CA ILE A 80 -15.70 16.07 10.38
C ILE A 80 -15.23 16.37 8.96
N TRP A 81 -14.32 15.54 8.47
CA TRP A 81 -13.92 15.52 7.08
C TRP A 81 -15.04 14.84 6.29
N LEU A 82 -16.00 15.64 5.80
CA LEU A 82 -17.15 15.15 5.04
C LEU A 82 -16.81 14.80 3.59
N ASP A 83 -15.64 15.22 3.11
CA ASP A 83 -15.24 15.01 1.72
C ASP A 83 -15.02 13.52 1.44
N GLN A 84 -15.88 12.99 0.58
CA GLN A 84 -15.63 11.77 -0.15
C GLN A 84 -14.33 11.96 -0.94
N GLY A 85 -13.32 11.11 -0.71
CA GLY A 85 -12.05 11.21 -1.43
C GLY A 85 -10.80 11.24 -0.58
N LEU A 86 -10.90 11.10 0.74
CA LEU A 86 -9.76 11.00 1.65
C LEU A 86 -9.64 9.60 2.28
N VAL A 87 -8.41 9.12 2.40
CA VAL A 87 -8.04 7.89 3.09
C VAL A 87 -7.19 8.24 4.30
N ARG A 88 -7.58 7.76 5.48
CA ARG A 88 -6.72 7.79 6.67
C ARG A 88 -5.97 6.48 6.75
N VAL A 89 -4.65 6.51 6.64
CA VAL A 89 -3.77 5.36 6.90
C VAL A 89 -3.18 5.52 8.29
N PHE A 90 -3.24 4.50 9.13
CA PHE A 90 -2.81 4.61 10.52
C PHE A 90 -2.01 3.41 11.03
N VAL A 91 -1.09 3.69 11.95
CA VAL A 91 -0.33 2.71 12.74
C VAL A 91 -0.20 3.26 14.15
N MET A 92 -0.74 2.54 15.13
CA MET A 92 -0.86 2.96 16.52
C MET A 92 -1.45 4.38 16.60
N ASP A 93 -0.74 5.31 17.21
CA ASP A 93 -1.18 6.70 17.39
C ASP A 93 -0.83 7.61 16.20
N THR A 94 -0.08 7.09 15.22
CA THR A 94 0.32 7.85 14.03
C THR A 94 -0.66 7.63 12.90
N HIS A 95 -0.94 8.69 12.13
CA HIS A 95 -1.78 8.59 10.95
C HIS A 95 -1.31 9.53 9.85
N THR A 96 -1.69 9.20 8.62
CA THR A 96 -1.45 10.01 7.42
C THR A 96 -2.76 10.07 6.66
N ILE A 97 -3.22 11.28 6.34
CA ILE A 97 -4.37 11.51 5.48
C ILE A 97 -3.84 11.75 4.07
N ILE A 98 -4.35 10.99 3.10
CA ILE A 98 -4.04 11.14 1.68
C ILE A 98 -5.33 11.10 0.85
N THR A 99 -5.27 11.56 -0.38
CA THR A 99 -6.41 11.45 -1.30
C THR A 99 -6.62 10.02 -1.81
N TYR A 100 -7.83 9.71 -2.31
CA TYR A 100 -8.11 8.44 -3.00
C TYR A 100 -7.17 8.23 -4.17
N LYS A 101 -6.92 9.28 -4.95
CA LYS A 101 -5.95 9.26 -6.04
C LYS A 101 -4.58 8.82 -5.55
N GLU A 102 -4.06 9.45 -4.51
CA GLU A 102 -2.74 9.09 -3.96
C GLU A 102 -2.72 7.65 -3.40
N PHE A 103 -3.79 7.22 -2.75
CA PHE A 103 -3.90 5.86 -2.21
C PHE A 103 -3.89 4.81 -3.31
N TYR A 104 -4.66 4.99 -4.38
CA TYR A 104 -4.69 4.05 -5.50
C TYR A 104 -3.39 4.11 -6.34
N GLU A 105 -2.75 5.28 -6.45
CA GLU A 105 -1.43 5.41 -7.09
C GLU A 105 -0.38 4.61 -6.31
N LEU A 106 -0.40 4.65 -4.98
CA LEU A 106 0.50 3.85 -4.15
C LEU A 106 0.20 2.37 -4.22
N SER A 107 -1.09 2.00 -4.24
CA SER A 107 -1.53 0.62 -4.38
C SER A 107 -1.09 0.02 -5.72
N LEU A 108 -1.16 0.79 -6.80
CA LEU A 108 -0.65 0.39 -8.12
C LEU A 108 0.87 0.20 -8.09
N GLN A 109 1.62 1.14 -7.49
CA GLN A 109 3.06 1.01 -7.32
C GLN A 109 3.43 -0.25 -6.51
N ILE A 110 2.67 -0.59 -5.47
CA ILE A 110 2.85 -1.83 -4.70
C ILE A 110 2.72 -3.05 -5.61
N ALA A 111 1.65 -3.13 -6.42
CA ALA A 111 1.42 -4.26 -7.32
C ALA A 111 2.54 -4.41 -8.37
N GLU A 112 2.94 -3.30 -9.00
CA GLU A 112 4.01 -3.29 -10.00
C GLU A 112 5.36 -3.65 -9.39
N LYS A 113 5.70 -3.07 -8.22
CA LYS A 113 6.94 -3.38 -7.51
C LYS A 113 6.95 -4.80 -6.93
N ALA A 114 5.81 -5.38 -6.58
CA ALA A 114 5.75 -6.77 -6.16
C ALA A 114 6.14 -7.72 -7.30
N LEU A 115 5.64 -7.48 -8.52
CA LEU A 115 6.05 -8.26 -9.70
C LEU A 115 7.53 -8.04 -10.04
N GLU A 116 8.02 -6.81 -9.94
CA GLU A 116 9.45 -6.51 -10.13
C GLU A 116 10.31 -7.25 -9.10
N ALA A 117 9.92 -7.23 -7.82
CA ALA A 117 10.59 -7.95 -6.74
C ALA A 117 10.59 -9.46 -6.97
N MET A 118 9.49 -10.03 -7.47
CA MET A 118 9.39 -11.45 -7.80
C MET A 118 10.48 -11.87 -8.79
N THR A 119 10.71 -11.05 -9.82
CA THR A 119 11.76 -11.27 -10.82
C THR A 119 13.15 -11.00 -10.26
N ILE A 120 13.39 -9.81 -9.67
CA ILE A 120 14.73 -9.39 -9.23
C ILE A 120 15.27 -10.26 -8.09
N PHE A 121 14.40 -10.69 -7.17
CA PHE A 121 14.80 -11.52 -6.04
C PHE A 121 14.56 -13.01 -6.25
N GLU A 122 14.16 -13.44 -7.46
CA GLU A 122 13.92 -14.85 -7.82
C GLU A 122 12.96 -15.55 -6.85
N LEU A 123 11.87 -14.87 -6.46
CA LEU A 123 11.02 -15.30 -5.35
C LEU A 123 10.30 -16.63 -5.61
N LYS A 124 9.98 -16.93 -6.87
CA LYS A 124 9.39 -18.21 -7.28
C LYS A 124 10.38 -19.36 -7.14
N GLU A 125 11.62 -19.17 -7.61
CA GLU A 125 12.68 -20.17 -7.52
C GLU A 125 13.04 -20.48 -6.06
N LYS A 126 12.94 -19.46 -5.19
CA LYS A 126 13.13 -19.58 -3.74
C LYS A 126 11.90 -20.12 -3.00
N GLY A 127 10.81 -20.46 -3.69
CA GLY A 127 9.57 -20.97 -3.10
C GLY A 127 8.86 -20.00 -2.15
N LYS A 128 9.09 -18.69 -2.31
CA LYS A 128 8.46 -17.64 -1.49
C LYS A 128 7.08 -17.23 -2.00
N VAL A 129 6.83 -17.43 -3.29
CA VAL A 129 5.57 -17.17 -3.99
C VAL A 129 5.37 -18.22 -5.08
N ASP A 130 4.14 -18.37 -5.57
CA ASP A 130 3.76 -19.34 -6.60
C ASP A 130 3.08 -18.66 -7.81
N ASP A 131 2.62 -19.46 -8.77
CA ASP A 131 1.89 -18.96 -9.95
C ASP A 131 0.60 -18.24 -9.57
N LYS A 132 -0.11 -18.76 -8.55
CA LYS A 132 -1.35 -18.15 -8.07
C LYS A 132 -1.10 -16.75 -7.50
N TRP A 133 -0.03 -16.57 -6.73
CA TRP A 133 0.38 -15.27 -6.21
C TRP A 133 0.61 -14.28 -7.36
N GLU A 134 1.32 -14.69 -8.41
CA GLU A 134 1.57 -13.84 -9.58
C GLU A 134 0.27 -13.48 -10.31
N GLU A 135 -0.60 -14.47 -10.56
CA GLU A 135 -1.90 -14.28 -11.19
C GLU A 135 -2.78 -13.31 -10.40
N ASP A 136 -2.83 -13.45 -9.07
CA ASP A 136 -3.62 -12.59 -8.20
C ASP A 136 -3.12 -11.13 -8.27
N ILE A 137 -1.80 -10.89 -8.20
CA ILE A 137 -1.25 -9.52 -8.35
C ILE A 137 -1.58 -8.94 -9.74
N ARG A 138 -1.37 -9.71 -10.81
CA ARG A 138 -1.64 -9.26 -12.19
C ARG A 138 -3.11 -8.92 -12.41
N LYS A 139 -4.02 -9.66 -11.79
CA LYS A 139 -5.46 -9.40 -11.84
C LYS A 139 -5.84 -8.06 -11.19
N TYR A 140 -5.15 -7.64 -10.14
CA TYR A 140 -5.47 -6.40 -9.43
C TYR A 140 -4.97 -5.13 -10.13
N ILE A 141 -3.89 -5.20 -10.91
CA ILE A 141 -3.36 -4.05 -11.66
C ILE A 141 -4.41 -3.34 -12.53
N PRO A 142 -5.18 -4.01 -13.41
CA PRO A 142 -6.20 -3.34 -14.21
C PRO A 142 -7.30 -2.73 -13.34
N LEU A 143 -7.72 -3.39 -12.26
CA LEU A 143 -8.74 -2.87 -11.35
C LEU A 143 -8.28 -1.59 -10.63
N LEU A 144 -7.03 -1.52 -10.21
CA LEU A 144 -6.44 -0.33 -9.62
C LEU A 144 -6.36 0.82 -10.64
N LYS A 145 -6.07 0.52 -11.91
CA LYS A 145 -6.07 1.52 -12.99
C LYS A 145 -7.48 2.06 -13.27
N GLU A 146 -8.49 1.20 -13.22
CA GLU A 146 -9.91 1.60 -13.33
C GLU A 146 -10.31 2.52 -12.17
N GLN A 147 -9.94 2.19 -10.93
CA GLN A 147 -10.16 3.07 -9.78
C GLN A 147 -9.48 4.43 -9.96
N LEU A 148 -8.22 4.45 -10.40
CA LEU A 148 -7.50 5.70 -10.66
C LEU A 148 -8.15 6.58 -11.72
N ALA A 149 -8.75 5.99 -12.75
CA ALA A 149 -9.42 6.73 -13.81
C ALA A 149 -10.64 7.53 -13.31
N LEU A 150 -11.23 7.16 -12.17
CA LEU A 150 -12.34 7.89 -11.54
C LEU A 150 -11.90 9.22 -10.91
N PHE A 151 -10.60 9.43 -10.72
CA PHE A 151 -10.02 10.60 -10.04
C PHE A 151 -9.03 11.38 -10.92
N GLN A 152 -9.18 11.27 -12.25
CA GLN A 152 -8.37 11.97 -13.26
C GLN A 152 -8.85 13.38 -13.54
#